data_AF-A0AAV5AKS5-F1
#
_entry.id   AF-A0AAV5AKS5-F1
#
_cell.length_a   1.000
_cell.length_b   1.000
_cell.length_c   1.000
_cell.angle_alpha   90.00
_cell.angle_beta   90.00
_cell.angle_gamma   90.00
#
_symmetry.space_group_name_H-M   'P 1'
#
loop_
_entity.id
_entity.type
_entity.pdbx_description
1 polymer ?
#
loop_
_entity_poly.entity_id
_entity_poly.type
_entity_poly.pdbx_seq_one_letter_code
_entity_poly.pdbx_strand_id
1 'polypeptide(L)'
;MIAFDQRNAGRTKSQHSGRRDSYVDAADLAFALELLQIPPVHIFAVQLNSIWSACRFSLLFPSKCLSLCLCGVPADEPLDWVKKAFMDLVEIWAFPTTLEVYEEAILEMSYFMWSGVAEWWMINSPPAKRRTVLELSLCILPQYIGITHRVFLDFLCRQPAVPPFTPGKPDVLKMAKDALHLLADLKGDPSISQRDPSTPLSFSMWSEEVAEAFQAQIDEFGIGIDKVFSPLDANGQPIRKFSSRHDDEWSSDHFAVLRETVKNLLQGVKVETQAVGQEILSWHPASIK
;
A
#
# COMPACT_ATOMS: atom_id res chain seq x y z
N MET A 1 -13.14 14.58 -3.01
CA MET A 1 -12.21 13.47 -2.76
C MET A 1 -11.51 13.76 -1.43
N ILE A 2 -11.47 12.79 -0.52
CA ILE A 2 -10.76 12.88 0.76
C ILE A 2 -9.69 11.79 0.74
N ALA A 3 -8.46 12.14 1.13
CA ALA A 3 -7.36 11.19 1.25
C ALA A 3 -6.90 11.16 2.71
N PHE A 4 -6.69 9.95 3.23
CA PHE A 4 -6.16 9.73 4.58
C PHE A 4 -4.75 9.16 4.48
N ASP A 5 -3.80 9.82 5.14
CA ASP A 5 -2.47 9.26 5.35
C ASP A 5 -2.58 8.11 6.37
N GLN A 6 -2.15 6.91 6.00
CA GLN A 6 -2.09 5.76 6.90
C GLN A 6 -1.20 6.03 8.13
N ARG A 7 -1.28 5.17 9.15
CA ARG A 7 -0.38 5.21 10.31
C ARG A 7 1.08 5.28 9.85
N ASN A 8 1.84 6.19 10.45
CA ASN A 8 3.26 6.41 10.17
C ASN A 8 3.60 6.78 8.71
N ALA A 9 2.61 7.17 7.90
CA ALA A 9 2.79 7.62 6.53
C ALA A 9 2.49 9.12 6.39
N GLY A 10 3.08 9.75 5.37
CA GLY A 10 2.83 11.15 5.02
C GLY A 10 3.06 12.13 6.19
N ARG A 11 1.97 12.77 6.63
CA ARG A 11 1.91 13.69 7.78
C ARG A 11 1.29 13.06 9.04
N THR A 12 0.73 11.86 8.95
CA THR A 12 0.16 11.16 10.10
C THR A 12 1.28 10.73 11.06
N LYS A 13 1.14 11.11 12.33
CA LYS A 13 2.03 10.67 13.42
C LYS A 13 1.27 9.70 14.32
N SER A 14 1.82 8.51 14.50
CA SER A 14 1.27 7.48 15.38
C SER A 14 2.40 6.73 16.08
N GLN A 15 2.09 6.06 17.18
CA GLN A 15 3.02 5.11 17.77
C GLN A 15 3.13 3.89 16.85
N HIS A 16 4.34 3.38 16.65
CA HIS A 16 4.53 2.09 16.00
C HIS A 16 3.94 0.99 16.87
N SER A 17 3.33 -0.01 16.23
CA SER A 17 2.78 -1.16 16.91
C SER A 17 3.00 -2.37 16.03
N GLY A 18 3.60 -3.41 16.61
CA GLY A 18 3.67 -4.73 16.00
C GLY A 18 2.29 -5.38 15.83
N ARG A 19 1.18 -4.80 16.32
CA ARG A 19 -0.18 -5.28 16.04
C ARG A 19 -0.81 -4.65 14.80
N ARG A 20 -0.09 -3.82 14.06
CA ARG A 20 -0.67 -3.14 12.90
C ARG A 20 -0.76 -4.11 11.71
N ASP A 21 -1.97 -4.49 11.36
CA ASP A 21 -2.29 -5.16 10.11
C ASP A 21 -3.34 -4.37 9.30
N SER A 22 -3.78 -4.93 8.17
CA SER A 22 -4.77 -4.26 7.31
C SER A 22 -6.20 -4.29 7.87
N TYR A 23 -6.49 -5.06 8.92
CA TYR A 23 -7.76 -4.94 9.65
C TYR A 23 -7.74 -3.73 10.57
N VAL A 24 -6.59 -3.45 11.19
CA VAL A 24 -6.36 -2.20 11.94
C VAL A 24 -6.47 -0.99 11.02
N ASP A 25 -5.81 -1.00 9.85
CA ASP A 25 -5.89 0.12 8.90
C ASP A 25 -7.35 0.34 8.40
N ALA A 26 -8.13 -0.73 8.22
CA ALA A 26 -9.56 -0.63 7.90
C ALA A 26 -10.38 -0.01 9.05
N ALA A 27 -10.11 -0.41 10.29
CA ALA A 27 -10.76 0.16 11.47
C ALA A 27 -10.39 1.64 11.67
N ASP A 28 -9.14 2.03 11.44
CA ASP A 28 -8.72 3.44 11.46
C ASP A 28 -9.55 4.29 10.49
N LEU A 29 -9.75 3.80 9.26
CA LEU A 29 -10.59 4.48 8.27
C LEU A 29 -12.04 4.60 8.75
N ALA A 30 -12.63 3.52 9.29
CA ALA A 30 -14.00 3.56 9.82
C ALA A 30 -14.14 4.54 10.98
N PHE A 31 -13.18 4.55 11.90
CA PHE A 31 -13.15 5.50 13.02
C PHE A 31 -13.06 6.93 12.51
N ALA A 32 -12.19 7.19 11.52
CA ALA A 32 -12.07 8.52 10.93
C ALA A 32 -13.38 8.96 10.26
N LEU A 33 -14.04 8.08 9.48
CA LEU A 33 -15.33 8.40 8.84
C LEU A 33 -16.42 8.67 9.88
N GLU A 34 -16.49 7.87 10.95
CA GLU A 34 -17.49 8.05 11.99
C GLU A 34 -17.25 9.33 12.81
N LEU A 35 -16.01 9.58 13.23
CA LEU A 35 -15.63 10.78 13.99
C LEU A 35 -15.84 12.07 13.19
N LEU A 36 -15.51 12.06 11.90
CA LEU A 36 -15.71 13.18 10.99
C LEU A 36 -17.15 13.25 10.46
N GLN A 37 -17.99 12.28 10.83
CA GLN A 37 -19.37 12.16 10.38
C GLN A 37 -19.49 12.18 8.85
N ILE A 38 -18.59 11.47 8.18
CA ILE A 38 -18.61 11.33 6.73
C ILE A 38 -19.69 10.28 6.39
N PRO A 39 -20.57 10.55 5.40
CA PRO A 39 -21.54 9.56 4.91
C PRO A 39 -20.84 8.30 4.39
N PRO A 40 -21.58 7.22 4.08
CA PRO A 40 -21.03 6.09 3.33
C PRO A 40 -20.31 6.57 2.06
N VAL A 41 -19.15 5.97 1.76
CA VAL A 41 -18.23 6.47 0.72
C VAL A 41 -17.96 5.44 -0.38
N HIS A 42 -17.66 5.94 -1.58
CA HIS A 42 -16.96 5.16 -2.60
C HIS A 42 -15.47 5.16 -2.28
N ILE A 43 -14.86 3.98 -2.19
CA ILE A 43 -13.43 3.85 -1.85
C ILE A 43 -12.64 3.61 -3.12
N PHE A 44 -11.61 4.43 -3.29
CA PHE A 44 -10.55 4.22 -4.27
C PHE A 44 -9.30 3.77 -3.54
N ALA A 45 -8.86 2.54 -3.83
CA ALA A 45 -7.71 1.93 -3.19
C ALA A 45 -6.67 1.60 -4.26
N VAL A 46 -5.52 2.26 -4.15
CA VAL A 46 -4.35 2.01 -4.98
C VAL A 46 -3.30 1.32 -4.13
N GLN A 47 -2.62 0.32 -4.68
CA GLN A 47 -1.55 -0.42 -3.98
C GLN A 47 -2.07 -1.46 -2.98
N LEU A 48 -1.24 -2.47 -2.74
CA LEU A 48 -1.58 -3.67 -1.98
C LEU A 48 -2.13 -3.36 -0.58
N ASN A 49 -1.45 -2.51 0.19
CA ASN A 49 -1.88 -2.21 1.56
C ASN A 49 -3.25 -1.52 1.62
N SER A 50 -3.51 -0.57 0.73
CA SER A 50 -4.80 0.13 0.72
C SER A 50 -5.91 -0.75 0.13
N ILE A 51 -5.61 -1.61 -0.86
CA ILE A 51 -6.56 -2.60 -1.40
C ILE A 51 -7.01 -3.53 -0.28
N TRP A 52 -6.03 -4.09 0.45
CA TRP A 52 -6.28 -4.99 1.55
C TRP A 52 -7.09 -4.34 2.68
N SER A 53 -6.79 -3.07 2.98
CA SER A 53 -7.55 -2.27 3.94
C SER A 53 -8.96 -1.98 3.44
N ALA A 54 -9.14 -1.63 2.16
CA ALA A 54 -10.44 -1.34 1.56
C ALA A 54 -11.35 -2.57 1.48
N CYS A 55 -10.79 -3.74 1.11
CA CYS A 55 -11.54 -5.00 1.13
C CYS A 55 -12.02 -5.32 2.56
N ARG A 56 -11.12 -5.26 3.55
CA ARG A 56 -11.45 -5.49 4.96
C ARG A 56 -12.44 -4.47 5.52
N PHE A 57 -12.30 -3.20 5.09
CA PHE A 57 -13.26 -2.15 5.42
C PHE A 57 -14.65 -2.47 4.88
N SER A 58 -14.76 -2.87 3.61
CA SER A 58 -16.05 -3.21 3.01
C SER A 58 -16.70 -4.44 3.66
N LEU A 59 -15.88 -5.36 4.16
CA LEU A 59 -16.31 -6.55 4.88
C LEU A 59 -16.82 -6.21 6.29
N LEU A 60 -16.08 -5.41 7.06
CA LEU A 60 -16.39 -5.13 8.47
C LEU A 60 -17.36 -3.96 8.66
N PHE A 61 -17.38 -3.01 7.73
CA PHE A 61 -18.20 -1.80 7.79
C PHE A 61 -19.03 -1.64 6.50
N PRO A 62 -19.84 -2.65 6.11
CA PRO A 62 -20.53 -2.64 4.82
C PRO A 62 -21.49 -1.44 4.69
N SER A 63 -22.09 -0.98 5.79
CA SER A 63 -22.96 0.20 5.79
C SER A 63 -22.23 1.52 5.53
N LYS A 64 -20.89 1.53 5.54
CA LYS A 64 -20.04 2.71 5.29
C LYS A 64 -19.38 2.66 3.90
N CYS A 65 -19.52 1.57 3.15
CA CYS A 65 -18.91 1.37 1.84
C CYS A 65 -19.99 1.31 0.74
N LEU A 66 -20.03 2.32 -0.14
CA LEU A 66 -20.96 2.33 -1.28
C LEU A 66 -20.43 1.51 -2.46
N SER A 67 -19.13 1.60 -2.73
CA SER A 67 -18.46 0.79 -3.75
C SER A 67 -16.95 0.76 -3.53
N LEU A 68 -16.28 -0.22 -4.14
CA LEU A 68 -14.83 -0.33 -4.18
C LEU A 68 -14.31 -0.15 -5.61
N CYS A 69 -13.25 0.61 -5.77
CA CYS A 69 -12.41 0.62 -6.96
C CYS A 69 -10.98 0.30 -6.54
N LEU A 70 -10.50 -0.87 -6.97
CA LEU A 70 -9.21 -1.43 -6.56
C LEU A 70 -8.24 -1.36 -7.75
N CYS A 71 -7.05 -0.81 -7.53
CA CYS A 71 -6.04 -0.62 -8.57
C CYS A 71 -4.73 -1.30 -8.21
N GLY A 72 -4.38 -2.36 -8.95
CA GLY A 72 -3.19 -3.18 -8.68
C GLY A 72 -3.49 -4.34 -7.73
N VAL A 73 -4.65 -4.97 -7.87
CA VAL A 73 -4.94 -6.25 -7.20
C VAL A 73 -3.91 -7.26 -7.69
N PRO A 74 -3.16 -7.91 -6.79
CA PRO A 74 -2.17 -8.89 -7.20
C PRO A 74 -2.88 -10.05 -7.91
N ALA A 75 -2.21 -10.64 -8.90
CA ALA A 75 -2.64 -11.95 -9.39
C ALA A 75 -2.54 -12.96 -8.25
N ASP A 76 -3.43 -13.95 -8.23
CA ASP A 76 -3.50 -14.97 -7.17
C ASP A 76 -2.15 -15.71 -7.00
N GLU A 77 -1.39 -15.84 -8.08
CA GLU A 77 0.00 -16.29 -8.04
C GLU A 77 0.92 -15.34 -8.82
N PRO A 78 2.03 -14.88 -8.22
CA PRO A 78 3.05 -14.20 -9.00
C PRO A 78 3.67 -15.20 -9.97
N LEU A 79 3.82 -14.79 -11.24
CA LEU A 79 4.52 -15.59 -12.24
C LEU A 79 5.92 -15.92 -11.71
N ASP A 80 6.39 -17.16 -11.89
CA ASP A 80 7.65 -17.61 -11.27
C ASP A 80 8.86 -16.76 -11.66
N TRP A 81 8.86 -16.19 -12.87
CA TRP A 81 9.90 -15.26 -13.30
C TRP A 81 9.88 -13.94 -12.51
N VAL A 82 8.71 -13.45 -12.09
CA VAL A 82 8.57 -12.24 -11.25
C VAL A 82 9.12 -12.53 -9.85
N LYS A 83 8.79 -13.70 -9.29
CA LYS A 83 9.34 -14.14 -8.00
C LYS A 83 10.86 -14.20 -8.07
N LYS A 84 11.40 -14.85 -9.10
CA LYS A 84 12.85 -14.97 -9.29
C LYS A 84 13.52 -13.61 -9.45
N ALA A 85 13.00 -12.75 -10.34
CA ALA A 85 13.55 -11.42 -10.57
C ALA A 85 13.55 -10.56 -9.30
N PHE A 86 12.47 -10.62 -8.52
CA PHE A 86 12.39 -9.90 -7.25
C PHE A 86 13.40 -10.43 -6.22
N MET A 87 13.54 -11.75 -6.09
CA MET A 87 14.51 -12.37 -5.18
C MET A 87 15.95 -12.04 -5.59
N ASP A 88 16.29 -12.16 -6.87
CA ASP A 88 17.61 -11.80 -7.40
C ASP A 88 17.90 -10.31 -7.09
N LEU A 89 16.92 -9.42 -7.28
CA LEU A 89 17.07 -7.98 -7.04
C LEU A 89 17.21 -7.62 -5.55
N VAL A 90 16.47 -8.30 -4.67
CA VAL A 90 16.62 -8.17 -3.21
C VAL A 90 18.00 -8.67 -2.77
N GLU A 91 18.50 -9.76 -3.34
CA GLU A 91 19.83 -10.29 -3.04
C GLU A 91 20.93 -9.30 -3.43
N ILE A 92 20.88 -8.73 -4.64
CA ILE A 92 21.85 -7.73 -5.09
C ILE A 92 21.77 -6.45 -4.24
N TRP A 93 20.56 -6.02 -3.86
CA TRP A 93 20.37 -4.84 -3.00
C TRP A 93 20.86 -5.05 -1.56
N ALA A 94 20.65 -6.25 -1.01
CA ALA A 94 21.03 -6.59 0.37
C ALA A 94 22.52 -6.94 0.51
N PHE A 95 23.12 -7.55 -0.51
CA PHE A 95 24.51 -8.02 -0.52
C PHE A 95 25.29 -7.52 -1.75
N PRO A 96 25.37 -6.20 -1.96
CA PRO A 96 26.09 -5.66 -3.12
C PRO A 96 27.59 -5.93 -2.96
N THR A 97 28.23 -6.42 -4.04
CA THR A 97 29.68 -6.66 -4.05
C THR A 97 30.50 -5.38 -4.22
N THR A 98 29.90 -4.34 -4.81
CA THR A 98 30.50 -3.01 -4.98
C THR A 98 29.45 -1.90 -4.81
N LEU A 99 29.90 -0.64 -4.70
CA LEU A 99 29.01 0.51 -4.61
C LEU A 99 28.17 0.67 -5.90
N GLU A 100 28.75 0.42 -7.06
CA GLU A 100 28.09 0.49 -8.36
C GLU A 100 26.97 -0.55 -8.45
N VAL A 101 27.21 -1.77 -7.95
CA VAL A 101 26.20 -2.83 -7.89
C VAL A 101 25.05 -2.44 -6.94
N TYR A 102 25.35 -1.77 -5.84
CA TYR A 102 24.32 -1.26 -4.93
C TYR A 102 23.47 -0.16 -5.59
N GLU A 103 24.11 0.79 -6.28
CA GLU A 103 23.43 1.86 -7.00
C GLU A 103 22.56 1.31 -8.14
N GLU A 104 23.08 0.33 -8.89
CA GLU A 104 22.33 -0.39 -9.92
C GLU A 104 21.16 -1.17 -9.32
N ALA A 105 21.35 -1.87 -8.20
CA ALA A 105 20.27 -2.56 -7.50
C ALA A 105 19.20 -1.59 -7.00
N ILE A 106 19.57 -0.43 -6.47
CA ILE A 106 18.60 0.62 -6.11
C ILE A 106 17.87 1.11 -7.34
N LEU A 107 18.58 1.32 -8.45
CA LEU A 107 18.01 1.81 -9.70
C LEU A 107 17.03 0.79 -10.28
N GLU A 108 17.43 -0.47 -10.38
CA GLU A 108 16.60 -1.58 -10.87
C GLU A 108 15.43 -1.87 -9.92
N MET A 109 15.66 -1.88 -8.60
CA MET A 109 14.59 -1.94 -7.60
C MET A 109 13.63 -0.77 -7.79
N SER A 110 14.16 0.39 -8.18
CA SER A 110 13.33 1.54 -8.47
C SER A 110 12.59 1.51 -9.79
N TYR A 111 13.14 0.88 -10.81
CA TYR A 111 12.44 0.64 -12.07
C TYR A 111 11.36 -0.42 -11.88
N PHE A 112 11.71 -1.52 -11.23
CA PHE A 112 10.85 -2.66 -10.94
C PHE A 112 9.69 -2.26 -10.04
N MET A 113 9.94 -1.46 -9.00
CA MET A 113 8.91 -1.05 -8.03
C MET A 113 8.25 0.29 -8.36
N TRP A 114 8.91 1.24 -9.04
CA TRP A 114 8.45 2.64 -8.99
C TRP A 114 8.25 3.37 -10.31
N SER A 115 8.58 2.81 -11.50
CA SER A 115 8.41 3.43 -12.84
C SER A 115 8.37 4.99 -12.84
N GLY A 116 9.41 5.64 -12.31
CA GLY A 116 9.57 7.10 -12.28
C GLY A 116 9.20 7.84 -10.98
N VAL A 117 8.60 7.18 -9.98
CA VAL A 117 8.24 7.80 -8.68
C VAL A 117 9.42 7.84 -7.69
N ALA A 118 10.42 6.97 -7.89
CA ALA A 118 11.58 6.85 -7.03
C ALA A 118 12.46 8.11 -7.03
N GLU A 119 12.58 8.78 -8.17
CA GLU A 119 13.36 10.01 -8.29
C GLU A 119 12.79 11.11 -7.38
N TRP A 120 11.47 11.27 -7.35
CA TRP A 120 10.81 12.21 -6.43
C TRP A 120 10.99 11.81 -4.97
N TRP A 121 10.87 10.52 -4.62
CA TRP A 121 10.99 10.06 -3.23
C TRP A 121 12.43 10.12 -2.70
N MET A 122 13.43 9.80 -3.52
CA MET A 122 14.84 9.96 -3.16
C MET A 122 15.21 11.42 -2.87
N ILE A 123 14.52 12.36 -3.51
CA ILE A 123 14.71 13.80 -3.30
C ILE A 123 13.89 14.32 -2.09
N ASN A 124 12.71 13.76 -1.82
CA ASN A 124 11.74 14.35 -0.89
C ASN A 124 11.55 13.58 0.44
N SER A 125 12.20 12.43 0.66
CA SER A 125 12.05 11.64 1.89
C SER A 125 13.32 11.50 2.73
N PRO A 126 13.35 12.04 3.97
CA PRO A 126 14.48 11.90 4.89
C PRO A 126 14.75 10.44 5.28
N PRO A 127 15.97 10.07 5.70
CA PRO A 127 16.31 8.71 6.14
C PRO A 127 15.49 8.22 7.31
N ALA A 128 15.08 9.12 8.19
CA ALA A 128 14.21 8.82 9.30
C ALA A 128 12.85 8.24 8.84
N LYS A 129 12.48 8.42 7.56
CA LYS A 129 11.29 7.84 6.92
C LYS A 129 11.59 6.61 6.05
N ARG A 130 12.85 6.15 5.95
CA ARG A 130 13.21 4.93 5.19
C ARG A 130 12.65 3.65 5.80
N ARG A 131 12.32 3.65 7.09
CA ARG A 131 11.56 2.55 7.73
C ARG A 131 10.20 2.32 7.04
N THR A 132 9.57 3.39 6.56
CA THR A 132 8.34 3.34 5.75
C THR A 132 8.59 2.83 4.33
N VAL A 133 9.83 2.89 3.82
CA VAL A 133 10.18 2.43 2.46
C VAL A 133 10.11 0.90 2.36
N LEU A 134 10.51 0.15 3.39
CA LEU A 134 10.32 -1.31 3.42
C LEU A 134 8.84 -1.69 3.49
N GLU A 135 8.02 -0.97 4.28
CA GLU A 135 6.55 -1.13 4.27
C GLU A 135 5.94 -0.80 2.88
N LEU A 136 6.55 0.14 2.13
CA LEU A 136 6.15 0.56 0.77
C LEU A 136 6.78 -0.28 -0.36
N SER A 137 7.82 -1.08 -0.11
CA SER A 137 8.53 -1.86 -1.14
C SER A 137 7.66 -3.01 -1.64
N LEU A 138 6.82 -3.56 -0.77
CA LEU A 138 5.82 -4.54 -1.18
C LEU A 138 4.67 -3.94 -2.01
N CYS A 139 4.68 -2.64 -2.35
CA CYS A 139 3.44 -1.91 -2.68
C CYS A 139 3.18 -1.50 -4.14
N ILE A 140 4.06 -1.64 -5.14
CA ILE A 140 3.84 -0.88 -6.38
C ILE A 140 4.16 -1.66 -7.67
N LEU A 141 3.11 -1.94 -8.46
CA LEU A 141 3.16 -2.07 -9.92
C LEU A 141 2.58 -0.78 -10.53
N PRO A 142 3.40 0.20 -10.90
CA PRO A 142 2.92 1.55 -11.25
C PRO A 142 2.40 1.70 -12.68
N GLN A 143 2.44 0.63 -13.49
CA GLN A 143 2.20 0.70 -14.93
C GLN A 143 0.78 1.13 -15.35
N TYR A 144 -0.18 1.24 -14.41
CA TYR A 144 -1.59 1.51 -14.74
C TYR A 144 -2.22 2.73 -14.06
N ILE A 145 -1.49 3.50 -13.23
CA ILE A 145 -2.09 4.59 -12.41
C ILE A 145 -2.87 5.63 -13.24
N GLY A 146 -2.34 6.06 -14.39
CA GLY A 146 -2.99 7.08 -15.22
C GLY A 146 -4.30 6.61 -15.86
N ILE A 147 -4.35 5.36 -16.34
CA ILE A 147 -5.56 4.77 -16.92
C ILE A 147 -6.59 4.54 -15.81
N THR A 148 -6.17 4.01 -14.66
CA THR A 148 -7.06 3.73 -13.55
C THR A 148 -7.68 5.00 -12.97
N HIS A 149 -6.93 6.09 -12.83
CA HIS A 149 -7.49 7.38 -12.42
C HIS A 149 -8.59 7.87 -13.37
N ARG A 150 -8.37 7.78 -14.69
CA ARG A 150 -9.38 8.20 -15.68
C ARG A 150 -10.64 7.34 -15.58
N VAL A 151 -10.49 6.02 -15.53
CA VAL A 151 -11.63 5.09 -15.38
C VAL A 151 -12.40 5.34 -14.09
N PHE A 152 -11.69 5.58 -12.99
CA PHE A 152 -12.32 5.87 -11.70
C PHE A 152 -13.07 7.21 -11.70
N LEU A 153 -12.48 8.26 -12.28
CA LEU A 153 -13.16 9.56 -12.41
C LEU A 153 -14.40 9.45 -13.31
N ASP A 154 -14.31 8.73 -14.43
CA ASP A 154 -15.47 8.47 -15.29
C ASP A 154 -16.57 7.70 -14.55
N PHE A 155 -16.20 6.73 -13.69
CA PHE A 155 -17.14 6.02 -12.82
C PHE A 155 -17.81 6.96 -11.81
N LEU A 156 -17.03 7.82 -11.14
CA LEU A 156 -17.56 8.80 -10.18
C LEU A 156 -18.54 9.80 -10.84
N CYS A 157 -18.21 10.28 -12.05
CA CYS A 157 -19.06 11.18 -12.81
C CYS A 157 -20.42 10.57 -13.22
N ARG A 158 -20.53 9.23 -13.23
CA ARG A 158 -21.77 8.52 -13.57
C ARG A 158 -22.61 8.14 -12.34
N GLN A 159 -22.10 8.36 -11.12
CA GLN A 159 -22.86 8.05 -9.92
C GLN A 159 -24.06 9.00 -9.80
N PRO A 160 -25.23 8.50 -9.35
CA PRO A 160 -26.36 9.37 -9.08
C PRO A 160 -26.03 10.40 -8.00
N ALA A 161 -26.69 11.55 -8.03
CA ALA A 161 -26.54 12.55 -6.98
C ALA A 161 -26.88 11.93 -5.62
N VAL A 162 -25.94 11.99 -4.68
CA VAL A 162 -26.16 11.50 -3.32
C VAL A 162 -27.14 12.44 -2.62
N PRO A 163 -28.22 11.93 -1.99
CA PRO A 163 -29.11 12.77 -1.19
C PRO A 163 -28.34 13.57 -0.14
N PRO A 164 -28.83 14.75 0.27
CA PRO A 164 -28.22 15.52 1.34
C PRO A 164 -28.02 14.67 2.58
N PHE A 165 -26.78 14.50 3.00
CA PHE A 165 -26.46 13.80 4.23
C PHE A 165 -26.65 14.74 5.41
N THR A 166 -27.41 14.30 6.41
CA THR A 166 -27.54 15.00 7.69
C THR A 166 -26.65 14.29 8.72
N PRO A 167 -25.58 14.93 9.21
CA PRO A 167 -24.74 14.34 10.24
C PRO A 167 -25.55 13.96 11.48
N GLY A 168 -25.39 12.72 11.93
CA GLY A 168 -26.01 12.21 13.16
C GLY A 168 -25.24 12.63 14.41
N LYS A 169 -25.28 11.81 15.47
CA LYS A 169 -24.27 11.83 16.54
C LYS A 169 -23.32 10.66 16.27
N PRO A 170 -21.99 10.86 16.29
CA PRO A 170 -21.08 9.76 16.04
C PRO A 170 -21.20 8.72 17.16
N ASP A 171 -21.32 7.46 16.81
CA ASP A 171 -21.35 6.32 17.75
C ASP A 171 -20.28 5.29 17.38
N VAL A 172 -19.03 5.75 17.46
CA VAL A 172 -17.83 4.97 17.14
C VAL A 172 -17.79 3.67 17.94
N LEU A 173 -18.15 3.72 19.23
CA LEU A 173 -18.09 2.55 20.10
C LEU A 173 -19.11 1.49 19.69
N LYS A 174 -20.34 1.88 19.35
CA LYS A 174 -21.34 0.92 18.86
C LYS A 174 -20.90 0.32 17.53
N MET A 175 -20.50 1.15 16.57
CA MET A 175 -20.01 0.69 15.26
C MET A 175 -18.84 -0.30 15.42
N ALA A 176 -17.86 0.03 16.27
CA ALA A 176 -16.69 -0.82 16.50
C ALA A 176 -17.06 -2.14 17.20
N LYS A 177 -17.98 -2.13 18.16
CA LYS A 177 -18.51 -3.36 18.78
C LYS A 177 -19.20 -4.26 17.76
N ASP A 178 -20.10 -3.68 16.96
CA ASP A 178 -20.83 -4.41 15.92
C ASP A 178 -19.84 -5.06 14.94
N ALA A 179 -18.78 -4.35 14.55
CA ALA A 179 -17.72 -4.86 13.67
C ALA A 179 -16.80 -5.90 14.32
N LEU A 180 -16.48 -5.80 15.62
CA LEU A 180 -15.73 -6.83 16.34
C LEU A 180 -16.52 -8.12 16.50
N HIS A 181 -17.85 -8.04 16.71
CA HIS A 181 -18.73 -9.20 16.69
C HIS A 181 -18.72 -9.88 15.31
N LEU A 182 -18.88 -9.12 14.23
CA LEU A 182 -18.81 -9.66 12.88
C LEU A 182 -17.44 -10.30 12.59
N LEU A 183 -16.34 -9.66 13.02
CA LEU A 183 -15.00 -10.22 12.85
C LEU A 183 -14.82 -11.53 13.65
N ALA A 184 -15.37 -11.60 14.86
CA ALA A 184 -15.38 -12.82 15.68
C ALA A 184 -16.07 -13.98 14.95
N ASP A 185 -17.25 -13.71 14.38
CA ASP A 185 -18.03 -14.70 13.63
C ASP A 185 -17.30 -15.17 12.37
N LEU A 186 -16.74 -14.24 11.60
CA LEU A 186 -15.98 -14.54 10.37
C LEU A 186 -14.72 -15.37 10.63
N LYS A 187 -14.13 -15.26 11.82
CA LYS A 187 -12.91 -15.98 12.20
C LYS A 187 -13.16 -17.23 13.02
N GLY A 188 -14.38 -17.42 13.52
CA GLY A 188 -14.69 -18.49 14.46
C GLY A 188 -13.98 -18.33 15.81
N ASP A 189 -13.68 -17.10 16.23
CA ASP A 189 -13.01 -16.81 17.50
C ASP A 189 -13.84 -15.81 18.34
N PRO A 190 -14.63 -16.29 19.32
CA PRO A 190 -15.46 -15.45 20.17
C PRO A 190 -14.69 -14.43 21.00
N SER A 191 -13.40 -14.65 21.27
CA SER A 191 -12.57 -13.74 22.07
C SER A 191 -12.42 -12.37 21.41
N ILE A 192 -12.52 -12.31 20.07
CA ILE A 192 -12.45 -11.07 19.28
C ILE A 192 -13.57 -10.10 19.66
N SER A 193 -14.77 -10.62 19.91
CA SER A 193 -15.93 -9.80 20.28
C SER A 193 -15.78 -9.08 21.62
N GLN A 194 -14.90 -9.57 22.50
CA GLN A 194 -14.66 -9.02 23.84
C GLN A 194 -13.49 -8.01 23.87
N ARG A 195 -12.84 -7.78 22.73
CA ARG A 195 -11.71 -6.82 22.64
C ARG A 195 -12.21 -5.39 22.80
N ASP A 196 -11.29 -4.49 23.16
CA ASP A 196 -11.61 -3.08 23.42
C ASP A 196 -12.07 -2.37 22.13
N PRO A 197 -13.34 -1.97 22.00
CA PRO A 197 -13.85 -1.30 20.81
C PRO A 197 -13.41 0.16 20.69
N SER A 198 -12.72 0.72 21.69
CA SER A 198 -12.27 2.11 21.67
C SER A 198 -10.98 2.33 20.87
N THR A 199 -10.30 1.24 20.48
CA THR A 199 -9.03 1.30 19.74
C THR A 199 -9.08 0.47 18.46
N PRO A 200 -8.65 1.03 17.31
CA PRO A 200 -8.50 0.29 16.07
C PRO A 200 -7.55 -0.92 16.18
N LEU A 201 -6.58 -0.89 17.11
CA LEU A 201 -5.64 -2.00 17.32
C LEU A 201 -6.31 -3.30 17.76
N SER A 202 -7.53 -3.24 18.32
CA SER A 202 -8.30 -4.43 18.69
C SER A 202 -8.74 -5.27 17.49
N PHE A 203 -8.74 -4.69 16.29
CA PHE A 203 -9.06 -5.40 15.04
C PHE A 203 -7.89 -6.22 14.48
N SER A 204 -6.69 -6.13 15.09
CA SER A 204 -5.54 -6.93 14.68
C SER A 204 -5.87 -8.41 14.64
N MET A 205 -5.55 -9.05 13.51
CA MET A 205 -5.69 -10.49 13.30
C MET A 205 -4.36 -11.24 13.47
N TRP A 206 -3.26 -10.54 13.75
CA TRP A 206 -2.01 -11.19 14.09
C TRP A 206 -2.11 -11.86 15.46
N SER A 207 -1.48 -13.03 15.59
CA SER A 207 -1.26 -13.66 16.89
C SER A 207 -0.31 -12.81 17.72
N GLU A 208 -0.32 -13.01 19.05
CA GLU A 208 0.63 -12.31 19.93
C GLU A 208 2.09 -12.58 19.54
N GLU A 209 2.42 -13.83 19.21
CA GLU A 209 3.76 -14.21 18.73
C GLU A 209 4.18 -13.41 17.48
N VAL A 210 3.29 -13.31 16.48
CA VAL A 210 3.56 -12.53 15.27
C VAL A 210 3.70 -11.05 15.62
N ALA A 211 2.80 -10.52 16.44
CA ALA A 211 2.84 -9.11 16.82
C ALA A 211 4.11 -8.74 17.60
N GLU A 212 4.57 -9.60 18.51
CA GLU A 212 5.81 -9.44 19.25
C GLU A 212 7.03 -9.52 18.32
N ALA A 213 7.06 -10.46 17.37
CA ALA A 213 8.12 -10.56 16.39
C ALA A 213 8.22 -9.31 15.50
N PHE A 214 7.08 -8.81 15.01
CA PHE A 214 7.04 -7.55 14.26
C PHE A 214 7.42 -6.35 15.13
N GLN A 215 7.00 -6.29 16.39
CA GLN A 215 7.40 -5.22 17.30
C GLN A 215 8.91 -5.24 17.55
N ALA A 216 9.52 -6.40 17.75
CA ALA A 216 10.96 -6.55 17.91
C ALA A 216 11.72 -6.10 16.66
N GLN A 217 11.27 -6.49 15.47
CA GLN A 217 11.85 -6.04 14.21
C GLN A 217 11.75 -4.52 14.06
N ILE A 218 10.57 -3.96 14.35
CA ILE A 218 10.39 -2.51 14.42
C ILE A 218 11.47 -1.98 15.34
N ASP A 219 11.45 -2.28 16.63
CA ASP A 219 12.38 -1.73 17.62
C ASP A 219 13.86 -1.82 17.19
N GLU A 220 14.28 -2.95 16.62
CA GLU A 220 15.61 -3.15 16.04
C GLU A 220 15.93 -2.14 14.91
N PHE A 221 15.05 -1.97 13.93
CA PHE A 221 15.20 -0.96 12.88
C PHE A 221 15.23 0.49 13.41
N GLY A 222 14.81 0.71 14.66
CA GLY A 222 14.85 2.02 15.30
C GLY A 222 16.22 2.35 15.87
N ILE A 223 17.06 1.32 16.11
CA ILE A 223 18.38 1.48 16.68
C ILE A 223 19.28 2.18 15.66
N GLY A 224 19.87 3.31 16.05
CA GLY A 224 20.81 4.05 15.22
C GLY A 224 20.15 4.85 14.09
N ILE A 225 18.82 5.02 14.08
CA ILE A 225 18.13 5.82 13.06
C ILE A 225 18.62 7.27 13.01
N ASP A 226 19.09 7.80 14.15
CA ASP A 226 19.73 9.10 14.32
C ASP A 226 21.13 9.18 13.68
N LYS A 227 21.76 8.03 13.44
CA LYS A 227 23.10 7.90 12.83
C LYS A 227 23.05 7.56 11.35
N VAL A 228 21.89 7.22 10.81
CA VAL A 228 21.76 6.86 9.39
C VAL A 228 22.05 8.09 8.53
N PHE A 229 22.91 7.91 7.53
CA PHE A 229 23.26 8.96 6.57
C PHE A 229 22.00 9.57 5.93
N SER A 230 21.88 10.90 6.07
CA SER A 230 20.85 11.70 5.45
C SER A 230 21.32 12.41 4.20
N PRO A 231 20.70 12.14 3.02
CA PRO A 231 20.93 12.95 1.85
C PRO A 231 20.24 14.32 1.98
N LEU A 232 19.49 14.55 3.08
CA LEU A 232 18.87 15.82 3.42
C LEU A 232 19.62 16.49 4.58
N ASP A 233 19.75 17.81 4.53
CA ASP A 233 20.31 18.64 5.59
C ASP A 233 19.36 18.74 6.81
N ALA A 234 19.76 19.50 7.82
CA ALA A 234 18.97 19.73 9.03
C ALA A 234 17.60 20.41 8.77
N ASN A 235 17.41 21.03 7.60
CA ASN A 235 16.17 21.66 7.18
C ASN A 235 15.30 20.73 6.29
N GLY A 236 15.74 19.49 6.07
CA GLY A 236 15.06 18.53 5.19
C GLY A 236 15.25 18.85 3.70
N GLN A 237 16.25 19.65 3.33
CA GLN A 237 16.59 19.96 1.94
C GLN A 237 17.70 19.03 1.44
N PRO A 238 17.69 18.57 0.18
CA PRO A 238 18.78 17.76 -0.36
C PRO A 238 20.14 18.45 -0.24
N ILE A 239 21.14 17.76 0.31
CA ILE A 239 22.52 18.26 0.46
C ILE A 239 23.15 18.59 -0.91
N ARG A 240 22.70 17.90 -1.98
CA ARG A 240 23.09 18.16 -3.37
C ARG A 240 21.84 18.31 -4.24
N LYS A 241 21.76 19.35 -5.06
CA LYS A 241 20.64 19.56 -6.01
C LYS A 241 20.71 18.52 -7.12
N PHE A 242 19.59 17.89 -7.47
CA PHE A 242 19.55 16.88 -8.53
C PHE A 242 20.05 17.42 -9.88
N SER A 243 19.77 18.69 -10.19
CA SER A 243 20.26 19.38 -11.40
C SER A 243 21.79 19.51 -11.49
N SER A 244 22.52 19.31 -10.39
CA SER A 244 23.99 19.32 -10.37
C SER A 244 24.62 17.93 -10.58
N ARG A 245 23.83 16.96 -11.06
CA ARG A 245 24.29 15.64 -11.51
C ARG A 245 24.61 15.57 -13.01
N HIS A 246 24.17 16.55 -13.80
CA HIS A 246 24.32 16.52 -15.26
C HIS A 246 25.74 16.81 -15.79
N ASP A 247 26.68 17.16 -14.92
CA ASP A 247 28.08 17.40 -15.31
C ASP A 247 28.97 16.15 -15.16
N ASP A 248 28.44 15.06 -14.59
CA ASP A 248 29.10 13.76 -14.56
C ASP A 248 28.45 12.91 -15.68
N GLU A 249 29.22 12.60 -16.73
CA GLU A 249 28.79 11.92 -17.97
C GLU A 249 28.11 10.57 -17.73
N TRP A 250 26.81 10.58 -17.43
CA TRP A 250 25.99 9.37 -17.50
C TRP A 250 25.73 9.06 -18.97
N SER A 251 26.54 8.19 -19.56
CA SER A 251 26.47 7.92 -21.00
C SER A 251 25.08 7.37 -21.37
N SER A 252 24.49 7.97 -22.40
CA SER A 252 23.21 7.60 -23.02
C SER A 252 23.14 6.14 -23.50
N ASP A 253 24.26 5.43 -23.52
CA ASP A 253 24.40 4.08 -24.05
C ASP A 253 23.85 2.99 -23.13
N HIS A 254 23.91 3.15 -21.80
CA HIS A 254 23.38 2.14 -20.87
C HIS A 254 21.86 1.98 -20.99
N PHE A 255 21.12 3.07 -21.19
CA PHE A 255 19.68 3.02 -21.40
C PHE A 255 19.28 2.45 -22.77
N ALA A 256 20.18 2.47 -23.76
CA ALA A 256 19.92 1.81 -25.05
C ALA A 256 19.97 0.29 -24.91
N VAL A 257 20.93 -0.24 -24.15
CA VAL A 257 21.08 -1.68 -23.88
C VAL A 257 19.92 -2.24 -23.06
N LEU A 258 19.48 -1.53 -22.02
CA LEU A 258 18.36 -1.97 -21.18
C LEU A 258 17.03 -1.97 -21.94
N ARG A 259 16.78 -0.92 -22.74
CA ARG A 259 15.58 -0.86 -23.61
C ARG A 259 15.52 -2.00 -24.61
N GLU A 260 16.65 -2.36 -25.21
CA GLU A 260 16.69 -3.47 -26.17
C GLU A 260 16.54 -4.83 -25.46
N THR A 261 17.10 -4.99 -24.26
CA THR A 261 16.93 -6.20 -23.43
C THR A 261 15.47 -6.43 -23.02
N VAL A 262 14.77 -5.38 -22.55
CA VAL A 262 13.35 -5.45 -22.20
C VAL A 262 12.48 -5.73 -23.44
N LYS A 263 12.80 -5.11 -24.58
CA LYS A 263 12.10 -5.33 -25.84
C LYS A 263 12.26 -6.76 -26.35
N ASN A 264 13.44 -7.35 -26.22
CA ASN A 264 13.71 -8.76 -26.57
C ASN A 264 12.98 -9.74 -25.63
N LEU A 265 12.92 -9.44 -24.33
CA LEU A 265 12.15 -10.22 -23.36
C LEU A 265 10.64 -10.19 -23.67
N LEU A 266 10.10 -9.03 -24.02
CA LEU A 266 8.68 -8.87 -24.35
C LEU A 266 8.30 -9.51 -25.69
N GLN A 267 9.20 -9.57 -26.67
CA GLN A 267 8.96 -10.24 -27.96
C GLN A 267 8.93 -11.78 -27.84
N GLY A 268 9.52 -12.35 -26.78
CA GLY A 268 9.47 -13.79 -26.50
C GLY A 268 8.19 -14.27 -25.81
N VAL A 269 7.38 -13.36 -25.26
CA VAL A 269 6.15 -13.70 -24.54
C VAL A 269 4.96 -13.56 -25.48
N LYS A 270 4.49 -14.67 -26.06
CA LYS A 270 3.14 -14.73 -26.63
C LYS A 270 2.14 -14.61 -25.48
N VAL A 271 1.63 -13.41 -25.24
CA VAL A 271 0.50 -13.22 -24.33
C VAL A 271 -0.75 -13.73 -25.02
N GLU A 272 -1.12 -14.98 -24.76
CA GLU A 272 -2.49 -15.43 -24.99
C GLU A 272 -3.38 -14.73 -23.97
N THR A 273 -3.93 -13.58 -24.36
CA THR A 273 -5.07 -12.97 -23.68
C THR A 273 -6.30 -13.86 -23.89
N GLN A 274 -6.44 -14.92 -23.09
CA GLN A 274 -7.69 -15.64 -22.97
C GLN A 274 -8.09 -15.83 -21.49
N ALA A 275 -9.33 -15.37 -21.21
CA ALA A 275 -10.28 -15.98 -20.29
C ALA A 275 -10.29 -15.64 -18.78
N VAL A 276 -9.55 -14.68 -18.24
CA VAL A 276 -9.77 -14.27 -16.81
C VAL A 276 -10.98 -13.34 -16.64
N GLY A 277 -11.45 -12.71 -17.72
CA GLY A 277 -12.58 -11.76 -17.67
C GLY A 277 -13.98 -12.37 -17.59
N GLN A 278 -14.16 -13.68 -17.78
CA GLN A 278 -15.51 -14.30 -17.79
C GLN A 278 -15.91 -14.99 -16.48
N GLU A 279 -14.98 -15.42 -15.63
CA GLU A 279 -15.34 -16.03 -14.33
C GLU A 279 -15.77 -14.99 -13.28
N ILE A 280 -15.29 -13.75 -13.35
CA ILE A 280 -15.69 -12.70 -12.41
C ILE A 280 -17.13 -12.20 -12.69
N LEU A 281 -17.64 -12.40 -13.91
CA LEU A 281 -19.00 -12.01 -14.30
C LEU A 281 -20.05 -13.11 -14.08
N SER A 282 -19.66 -14.32 -13.67
CA SER A 282 -20.60 -15.44 -13.41
C SER A 282 -20.95 -15.62 -11.92
N TRP A 283 -20.45 -14.75 -11.03
CA TRP A 283 -20.80 -14.79 -9.61
C TRP A 283 -22.21 -14.26 -9.35
N HIS A 284 -23.20 -15.15 -9.40
CA HIS A 284 -24.56 -14.88 -8.94
C HIS A 284 -24.63 -15.01 -7.41
N PRO A 285 -25.15 -14.00 -6.68
CA PRO A 285 -25.41 -14.15 -5.26
C PRO A 285 -26.63 -15.06 -5.08
N ALA A 286 -26.39 -16.35 -4.90
CA ALA A 286 -27.41 -17.26 -4.40
C ALA A 286 -27.68 -16.90 -2.93
N SER A 287 -28.74 -16.11 -2.74
CA SER A 287 -29.60 -16.09 -1.55
C SER A 287 -28.92 -16.29 -0.20
N ILE A 288 -28.45 -15.19 0.39
CA ILE A 288 -28.43 -15.06 1.85
C ILE A 288 -29.88 -14.74 2.24
N LYS A 289 -30.55 -15.71 2.87
CA LYS A 289 -31.79 -15.50 3.62
C LYS A 289 -31.46 -15.05 5.03
#